data_AF-A0AAU0Y7N7-F1
#
_entry.id   AF-A0AAU0Y7N7-F1
#
_cell.length_a   1.000
_cell.length_b   1.000
_cell.length_c   1.000
_cell.angle_alpha   90.00
_cell.angle_beta   90.00
_cell.angle_gamma   90.00
#
_symmetry.space_group_name_H-M   'P 1'
#
loop_
_entity.id
_entity.type
_entity.pdbx_description
1 polymer ?
#
loop_
_entity_poly.entity_id
_entity_poly.type
_entity_poly.pdbx_seq_one_letter_code
_entity_poly.pdbx_strand_id
1 'polypeptide(L)'
;MGALALALAAVGCSDTADTTGSDAKPSQSTSGTDAGDKFLAKVHARQFESWAESGPTDQELLALPPEWCQELKDGHSVDNLLGDNASAYPIGPGWGTEKPEAEELLMLGVTTHCPELRDQVIKEMQQARLY
;
A
#
# COMPACT_ATOMS: atom_id res chain seq x y z
N MET A 1 48.35 24.42 9.17
CA MET A 1 48.12 23.34 8.17
C MET A 1 46.70 22.86 8.43
N GLY A 2 45.63 23.38 7.81
CA GLY A 2 45.29 23.34 6.37
C GLY A 2 44.79 21.91 6.05
N ALA A 3 43.56 21.61 5.64
CA ALA A 3 42.67 22.35 4.75
C ALA A 3 41.18 21.96 4.93
N LEU A 4 40.33 22.92 4.58
CA LEU A 4 38.87 22.89 4.41
C LEU A 4 38.52 22.16 3.09
N ALA A 5 37.50 21.31 3.05
CA ALA A 5 36.98 20.75 1.80
C ALA A 5 35.44 20.80 1.78
N LEU A 6 34.91 21.93 1.27
CA LEU A 6 33.57 22.03 0.70
C LEU A 6 33.63 21.56 -0.76
N ALA A 7 32.69 20.73 -1.19
CA ALA A 7 32.40 20.51 -2.60
C ALA A 7 30.88 20.48 -2.82
N LEU A 8 30.30 21.67 -3.03
CA LEU A 8 29.05 21.84 -3.76
C LEU A 8 29.38 21.75 -5.26
N ALA A 9 28.74 20.84 -5.98
CA ALA A 9 28.71 20.85 -7.43
C ALA A 9 27.25 20.90 -7.88
N ALA A 10 26.84 22.10 -8.27
CA ALA A 10 25.67 22.37 -9.09
C ALA A 10 26.13 23.25 -10.27
N VAL A 11 25.27 23.36 -11.29
CA VAL A 11 25.43 24.04 -12.58
C VAL A 11 26.09 23.14 -13.64
N GLY A 12 25.53 22.90 -14.82
CA GLY A 12 24.38 23.48 -15.50
C GLY A 12 24.46 23.16 -17.01
N CYS A 13 23.32 23.22 -17.68
CA CYS A 13 23.00 22.82 -19.06
C CYS A 13 23.92 23.33 -20.18
N SER A 14 23.99 22.59 -21.32
CA SER A 14 23.23 22.96 -22.54
C SER A 14 23.48 22.05 -23.75
N ASP A 15 22.35 21.59 -24.31
CA ASP A 15 21.96 21.45 -25.72
C ASP A 15 22.88 20.75 -26.75
N THR A 16 22.32 19.74 -27.44
CA THR A 16 22.14 19.74 -28.92
C THR A 16 21.34 18.50 -29.36
N ALA A 17 20.37 18.75 -30.25
CA ALA A 17 19.44 17.82 -30.89
C ALA A 17 20.13 16.68 -31.67
N ASP A 18 19.48 15.53 -31.82
CA ASP A 18 18.79 15.17 -33.06
C ASP A 18 18.14 13.78 -33.02
N THR A 19 17.01 13.69 -33.71
CA THR A 19 16.36 12.52 -34.32
C THR A 19 16.32 11.17 -33.58
N THR A 20 15.11 10.65 -33.43
CA THR A 20 14.59 9.49 -34.19
C THR A 20 13.56 8.78 -33.32
N GLY A 21 12.41 8.48 -33.93
CA GLY A 21 11.20 8.01 -33.29
C GLY A 21 11.39 6.97 -32.21
N SER A 22 10.66 7.19 -31.13
CA SER A 22 10.08 6.11 -30.35
C SER A 22 8.80 6.68 -29.80
N ASP A 23 7.67 6.24 -30.38
CA ASP A 23 6.39 6.25 -29.70
C ASP A 23 6.61 5.68 -28.30
N ALA A 24 6.80 6.57 -27.33
CA ALA A 24 6.67 6.22 -25.94
C ALA A 24 5.18 5.94 -25.73
N LYS A 25 4.80 4.70 -26.05
CA LYS A 25 3.59 4.04 -25.56
C LYS A 25 3.42 4.51 -24.12
N PRO A 26 2.26 5.08 -23.73
CA PRO A 26 2.00 5.24 -22.31
C PRO A 26 2.14 3.84 -21.73
N SER A 27 3.18 3.64 -20.91
CA SER A 27 3.31 2.43 -20.10
C SER A 27 2.28 2.56 -19.00
N GLN A 28 1.01 2.49 -19.41
CA GLN A 28 -0.13 2.38 -18.54
C GLN A 28 -0.02 0.96 -18.02
N SER A 29 0.56 0.82 -16.82
CA SER A 29 0.38 -0.35 -15.98
C SER A 29 -1.11 -0.45 -15.67
N THR A 30 -1.88 -1.00 -16.61
CA THR A 30 -3.33 -1.18 -16.55
C THR A 30 -3.76 -2.21 -15.51
N SER A 31 -2.81 -2.85 -14.82
CA SER A 31 -3.07 -3.68 -13.66
C SER A 31 -3.37 -2.90 -12.38
N GLY A 32 -2.99 -1.61 -12.32
CA GLY A 32 -3.21 -0.77 -11.12
C GLY A 32 -4.65 -0.27 -10.98
N THR A 33 -5.31 0.08 -12.09
CA THR A 33 -6.67 0.64 -12.05
C THR A 33 -7.71 -0.45 -11.79
N ASP A 34 -7.63 -1.61 -12.47
CA ASP A 34 -8.63 -2.68 -12.33
C ASP A 34 -8.60 -3.38 -10.95
N ALA A 35 -7.42 -3.60 -10.38
CA ALA A 35 -7.29 -4.17 -9.03
C ALA A 35 -7.77 -3.18 -7.95
N GLY A 36 -7.43 -1.88 -8.12
CA GLY A 36 -7.91 -0.80 -7.26
C GLY A 36 -9.44 -0.68 -7.28
N ASP A 37 -10.04 -0.64 -8.47
CA ASP A 37 -11.49 -0.54 -8.65
C ASP A 37 -12.22 -1.75 -8.05
N LYS A 38 -11.70 -2.96 -8.27
CA LYS A 38 -12.24 -4.19 -7.66
C LYS A 38 -12.14 -4.19 -6.14
N PHE A 39 -11.04 -3.64 -5.59
CA PHE A 39 -10.86 -3.52 -4.16
C PHE A 39 -11.87 -2.53 -3.57
N LEU A 40 -11.96 -1.32 -4.11
CA LEU A 40 -12.93 -0.30 -3.64
C LEU A 40 -14.37 -0.79 -3.73
N ALA A 41 -14.76 -1.43 -4.84
CA ALA A 41 -16.10 -1.99 -4.99
C ALA A 41 -16.44 -3.02 -3.89
N LYS A 42 -15.47 -3.85 -3.49
CA LYS A 42 -15.65 -4.81 -2.39
C LYS A 42 -15.71 -4.14 -1.04
N VAL A 43 -14.89 -3.12 -0.81
CA VAL A 43 -14.88 -2.34 0.44
C VAL A 43 -16.20 -1.62 0.64
N HIS A 44 -16.69 -0.90 -0.38
CA HIS A 44 -18.00 -0.22 -0.32
C HIS A 44 -19.16 -1.20 -0.11
N ALA A 45 -19.06 -2.43 -0.62
CA ALA A 45 -20.06 -3.46 -0.41
C ALA A 45 -20.07 -4.04 1.03
N ARG A 46 -18.98 -3.89 1.80
CA ARG A 46 -18.92 -4.36 3.19
C ARG A 46 -19.64 -3.48 4.18
N GLN A 47 -19.73 -2.18 3.92
CA GLN A 47 -20.39 -1.22 4.81
C GLN A 47 -19.88 -1.35 6.26
N PHE A 48 -18.57 -1.21 6.47
CA PHE A 48 -17.96 -1.32 7.79
C PHE A 48 -18.62 -0.36 8.79
N GLU A 49 -19.10 -0.91 9.90
CA GLU A 49 -19.85 -0.17 10.92
C GLU A 49 -18.95 0.85 11.62
N SER A 50 -17.66 0.53 11.79
CA SER A 50 -16.70 1.46 12.40
C SER A 50 -16.48 2.75 11.59
N TRP A 51 -16.88 2.76 10.32
CA TRP A 51 -16.75 3.92 9.43
C TRP A 51 -18.03 4.75 9.33
N ALA A 52 -19.07 4.44 10.11
CA ALA A 52 -20.37 5.12 10.03
C ALA A 52 -20.26 6.64 10.26
N GLU A 53 -19.38 7.07 11.17
CA GLU A 53 -19.17 8.49 11.51
C GLU A 53 -17.93 9.10 10.85
N SER A 54 -16.88 8.30 10.67
CA SER A 54 -15.61 8.73 10.07
C SER A 54 -14.87 7.51 9.52
N GLY A 55 -14.52 7.54 8.24
CA GLY A 55 -13.79 6.47 7.56
C GLY A 55 -12.76 7.01 6.57
N PRO A 56 -11.90 6.14 6.03
CA PRO A 56 -10.91 6.52 5.03
C PRO A 56 -11.58 6.90 3.70
N THR A 57 -10.94 7.82 2.98
CA THR A 57 -11.28 8.13 1.59
C THR A 57 -10.86 6.99 0.66
N ASP A 58 -11.48 6.91 -0.52
CA ASP A 58 -11.08 5.94 -1.55
C ASP A 58 -9.60 6.07 -1.92
N GLN A 59 -9.04 7.27 -1.91
CA GLN A 59 -7.62 7.49 -2.20
C GLN A 59 -6.71 6.93 -1.10
N GLU A 60 -7.09 7.10 0.17
CA GLU A 60 -6.39 6.47 1.30
C GLU A 60 -6.49 4.95 1.22
N LEU A 61 -7.68 4.42 0.90
CA LEU A 61 -7.90 2.99 0.72
C LEU A 61 -7.03 2.40 -0.38
N LEU A 62 -6.91 3.07 -1.53
CA LEU A 62 -6.12 2.59 -2.67
C LEU A 62 -4.61 2.54 -2.39
N ALA A 63 -4.11 3.31 -1.41
CA ALA A 63 -2.70 3.27 -1.03
C ALA A 63 -2.33 1.99 -0.26
N LEU A 64 -3.30 1.37 0.43
CA LEU A 64 -3.02 0.31 1.39
C LEU A 64 -2.64 -1.04 0.76
N PRO A 65 -3.38 -1.59 -0.23
CA PRO A 65 -3.05 -2.93 -0.74
C PRO A 65 -1.63 -3.06 -1.31
N PRO A 66 -1.10 -2.11 -2.11
CA PRO A 66 0.28 -2.16 -2.56
C PRO A 66 1.30 -2.19 -1.40
N GLU A 67 1.08 -1.40 -0.36
CA GLU A 67 1.94 -1.33 0.84
C GLU A 67 1.90 -2.65 1.61
N TRP A 68 0.72 -3.16 1.93
CA TRP A 68 0.56 -4.46 2.61
C TRP A 68 1.20 -5.60 1.83
N CYS A 69 1.00 -5.63 0.52
CA CYS A 69 1.60 -6.66 -0.32
C CYS A 69 3.14 -6.59 -0.32
N GLN A 70 3.72 -5.40 -0.21
CA GLN A 70 5.17 -5.24 -0.10
C GLN A 70 5.68 -5.71 1.27
N GLU A 71 5.05 -5.25 2.36
CA GLU A 71 5.41 -5.66 3.72
C GLU A 71 5.31 -7.19 3.92
N LEU A 72 4.24 -7.82 3.42
CA LEU A 72 4.09 -9.28 3.47
C LEU A 72 5.18 -10.01 2.66
N LYS A 73 5.60 -9.44 1.51
CA LYS A 73 6.71 -10.00 0.70
C LYS A 73 8.06 -9.86 1.40
N ASP A 74 8.23 -8.80 2.17
CA ASP A 74 9.43 -8.56 2.98
C ASP A 74 9.44 -9.41 4.27
N GLY A 75 8.40 -10.21 4.50
CA GLY A 75 8.30 -11.17 5.59
C GLY A 75 7.68 -10.59 6.87
N HIS A 76 7.07 -9.41 6.80
CA HIS A 76 6.29 -8.86 7.91
C HIS A 76 5.00 -9.66 8.11
N SER A 77 4.62 -9.85 9.37
CA SER A 77 3.41 -10.60 9.74
C SER A 77 2.16 -9.73 9.69
N VAL A 78 0.99 -10.37 9.68
CA VAL A 78 -0.30 -9.69 9.87
C VAL A 78 -0.34 -8.90 11.18
N ASP A 79 0.35 -9.34 12.23
CA ASP A 79 0.47 -8.59 13.48
C ASP A 79 1.33 -7.32 13.33
N ASN A 80 2.38 -7.36 12.49
CA ASN A 80 3.12 -6.15 12.12
C ASN A 80 2.26 -5.18 11.30
N LEU A 81 1.33 -5.72 10.50
CA LEU A 81 0.40 -4.90 9.73
C LEU A 81 -0.71 -4.33 10.60
N LEU A 82 -1.40 -5.12 11.41
CA LEU A 82 -2.68 -4.79 12.08
C LEU A 82 -2.61 -4.78 13.62
N GLY A 83 -1.46 -5.07 14.22
CA GLY A 83 -1.28 -5.17 15.66
C GLY A 83 -1.16 -3.81 16.35
N ASP A 84 -0.88 -3.84 17.65
CA ASP A 84 -0.88 -2.63 18.49
C ASP A 84 0.23 -1.62 18.12
N ASN A 85 1.25 -2.07 17.37
CA ASN A 85 2.33 -1.23 16.83
C ASN A 85 2.32 -1.20 15.29
N ALA A 86 1.15 -1.43 14.68
CA ALA A 86 0.96 -1.43 13.24
C ALA A 86 1.59 -0.20 12.58
N SER A 87 2.60 -0.41 11.75
CA SER A 87 3.21 0.65 10.93
C SER A 87 2.49 0.83 9.59
N ALA A 88 1.83 -0.23 9.12
CA ALA A 88 1.20 -0.30 7.80
C ALA A 88 -0.35 -0.24 7.85
N TYR A 89 -0.93 -0.08 9.04
CA TYR A 89 -2.37 0.03 9.25
C TYR A 89 -2.67 1.05 10.33
N PRO A 90 -3.64 1.94 10.10
CA PRO A 90 -3.47 3.18 9.35
C PRO A 90 -2.25 4.02 9.75
N ILE A 91 -2.08 5.15 9.05
CA ILE A 91 -1.30 6.32 9.44
C ILE A 91 -1.89 6.92 10.74
N GLY A 92 -1.78 6.18 11.85
CA GLY A 92 -2.33 6.49 13.17
C GLY A 92 -3.78 6.05 13.43
N PRO A 93 -4.24 6.04 14.69
CA PRO A 93 -5.56 5.55 15.13
C PRO A 93 -6.77 6.39 14.67
N GLY A 94 -6.62 7.26 13.66
CA GLY A 94 -7.57 8.31 13.31
C GLY A 94 -8.86 7.85 12.61
N TRP A 95 -8.86 6.67 11.98
CA TRP A 95 -10.03 6.18 11.23
C TRP A 95 -10.93 5.25 12.04
N GLY A 96 -10.57 4.95 13.30
CA GLY A 96 -11.42 4.17 14.20
C GLY A 96 -11.79 2.77 13.71
N THR A 97 -11.05 2.19 12.76
CA THR A 97 -11.40 0.89 12.16
C THR A 97 -11.23 -0.22 13.18
N GLU A 98 -12.32 -0.94 13.47
CA GLU A 98 -12.27 -2.02 14.45
C GLU A 98 -11.46 -3.21 13.93
N LYS A 99 -10.75 -3.89 14.82
CA LYS A 99 -9.83 -4.99 14.46
C LYS A 99 -10.46 -6.08 13.56
N PRO A 100 -11.70 -6.54 13.78
CA PRO A 100 -12.32 -7.52 12.88
C PRO A 100 -12.51 -6.99 11.45
N GLU A 101 -12.91 -5.73 11.32
CA GLU A 101 -13.08 -5.07 10.02
C GLU A 101 -11.73 -4.75 9.36
N ALA A 102 -10.70 -4.53 10.18
CA ALA A 102 -9.34 -4.37 9.72
C ALA A 102 -8.74 -5.63 9.10
N GLU A 103 -8.94 -6.77 9.76
CA GLU A 103 -8.57 -8.07 9.23
C GLU A 103 -9.30 -8.35 7.91
N GLU A 104 -10.59 -8.00 7.85
CA GLU A 104 -11.38 -8.12 6.63
C GLU A 104 -10.87 -7.21 5.50
N LEU A 105 -10.57 -5.94 5.80
CA LEU A 105 -10.03 -5.00 4.83
C LEU A 105 -8.70 -5.48 4.25
N LEU A 106 -7.78 -5.97 5.11
CA LEU A 106 -6.53 -6.57 4.68
C LEU A 106 -6.75 -7.77 3.76
N MET A 107 -7.69 -8.66 4.12
CA MET A 107 -8.04 -9.82 3.30
C MET A 107 -8.59 -9.41 1.92
N LEU A 108 -9.40 -8.36 1.84
CA LEU A 108 -9.89 -7.82 0.57
C LEU A 108 -8.76 -7.25 -0.28
N GLY A 109 -7.83 -6.53 0.34
CA GLY A 109 -6.65 -5.95 -0.31
C GLY A 109 -5.75 -7.04 -0.89
N VAL A 110 -5.32 -7.98 -0.05
CA VAL A 110 -4.42 -9.10 -0.42
C VAL A 110 -5.04 -9.99 -1.48
N THR A 111 -6.31 -10.37 -1.32
CA THR A 111 -7.01 -11.21 -2.31
C THR A 111 -7.05 -10.56 -3.69
N THR A 112 -7.09 -9.23 -3.76
CA THR A 112 -7.18 -8.49 -5.02
C THR A 112 -5.81 -8.16 -5.62
N HIS A 113 -4.82 -7.82 -4.79
CA HIS A 113 -3.53 -7.28 -5.26
C HIS A 113 -2.35 -8.26 -5.18
N CYS A 114 -2.34 -9.19 -4.22
CA CYS A 114 -1.30 -10.20 -4.06
C CYS A 114 -1.91 -11.54 -3.62
N PRO A 115 -2.76 -12.16 -4.47
CA PRO A 115 -3.50 -13.37 -4.11
C PRO A 115 -2.60 -14.54 -3.72
N GLU A 116 -1.33 -14.55 -4.15
CA GLU A 116 -0.32 -15.53 -3.75
C GLU A 116 0.01 -15.52 -2.25
N LEU A 117 -0.21 -14.39 -1.57
CA LEU A 117 0.04 -14.22 -0.12
C LEU A 117 -1.20 -14.51 0.73
N ARG A 118 -2.36 -14.74 0.09
CA ARG A 118 -3.65 -14.89 0.78
C ARG A 118 -3.63 -16.02 1.82
N ASP A 119 -3.06 -17.17 1.48
CA ASP A 119 -3.04 -18.34 2.36
C ASP A 119 -2.10 -18.14 3.55
N GLN A 120 -1.02 -17.37 3.37
CA GLN A 120 -0.15 -16.94 4.46
C GLN A 120 -0.94 -16.07 5.44
N VAL A 121 -1.63 -15.04 4.94
CA VAL A 121 -2.41 -14.10 5.77
C VAL A 121 -3.51 -14.82 6.56
N ILE A 122 -4.24 -15.75 5.93
CA ILE A 122 -5.26 -16.56 6.62
C ILE A 122 -4.63 -17.36 7.76
N LYS A 123 -3.50 -18.03 7.50
CA LYS A 123 -2.82 -18.83 8.51
C LYS A 123 -2.37 -17.99 9.69
N GLU A 124 -1.80 -16.81 9.43
CA GLU A 124 -1.34 -15.89 10.47
C GLU A 124 -2.50 -15.32 11.30
N MET A 125 -3.61 -14.92 10.67
CA MET A 125 -4.83 -14.50 11.38
C MET A 125 -5.41 -15.61 12.26
N GLN A 126 -5.42 -16.85 11.78
CA GLN A 126 -5.86 -18.00 12.58
C GLN A 126 -4.95 -18.24 13.78
N GLN A 127 -3.64 -18.10 13.62
CA GLN A 127 -2.68 -18.23 14.73
C GLN A 127 -2.87 -17.12 15.75
N ALA A 128 -3.07 -15.88 15.33
CA ALA A 128 -3.28 -14.74 16.21
C ALA A 128 -4.56 -14.86 17.05
N ARG A 129 -5.62 -15.49 16.53
CA ARG A 129 -6.89 -15.72 17.26
C ARG A 129 -6.83 -16.84 18.31
N LEU A 130 -5.77 -17.68 18.28
CA LEU A 130 -5.60 -18.80 19.21
C LEU A 130 -4.80 -18.44 20.46
N TYR A 131 -4.28 -17.20 20.53
CA TYR A 131 -3.56 -16.64 21.67
C TYR A 131 -4.35 -15.48 22.28
#